data_AF-A0A1A8TV02-F1
#
_entry.id   AF-A0A1A8TV02-F1
#
_cell.length_a   1.000
_cell.length_b   1.000
_cell.length_c   1.000
_cell.angle_alpha   90.00
_cell.angle_beta   90.00
_cell.angle_gamma   90.00
#
_symmetry.space_group_name_H-M   'P 1'
#
loop_
_entity.id
_entity.type
_entity.pdbx_description
1 polymer ?
#
loop_
_entity_poly.entity_id
_entity_poly.type
_entity_poly.pdbx_seq_one_letter_code
_entity_poly.pdbx_strand_id
1 'polypeptide(L)'
;MTMTFSERADQLCDALREIEHQAEEGDELFYCAYLLGLLGLHSSAEGEGQAEFDEAFEGTLRDTLEAENVSEADQTLILNLWHKTRQTV
;
A
#
# COMPACT_ATOMS: atom_id res chain seq x y z
N MET A 1 -14.36 3.94 18.79
CA MET A 1 -14.42 4.61 17.48
C MET A 1 -13.81 3.64 16.50
N THR A 2 -14.56 3.25 15.47
CA THR A 2 -14.02 2.47 14.35
C THR A 2 -13.13 3.39 13.52
N MET A 3 -12.02 2.85 13.03
CA MET A 3 -11.09 3.57 12.19
C MET A 3 -11.66 3.67 10.76
N THR A 4 -11.66 4.86 10.18
CA THR A 4 -12.10 5.08 8.80
C THR A 4 -11.05 4.64 7.79
N PHE A 5 -11.46 4.39 6.55
CA PHE A 5 -10.55 4.08 5.45
C PHE A 5 -9.54 5.20 5.20
N SER A 6 -9.96 6.46 5.29
CA SER A 6 -9.05 7.61 5.18
C SER A 6 -7.99 7.60 6.28
N GLU A 7 -8.38 7.39 7.54
CA GLU A 7 -7.42 7.30 8.65
C GLU A 7 -6.46 6.13 8.46
N ARG A 8 -6.93 4.99 7.92
CA ARG A 8 -6.08 3.82 7.66
C ARG A 8 -5.08 4.08 6.55
N ALA A 9 -5.54 4.69 5.46
CA ALA A 9 -4.68 5.10 4.37
C ALA A 9 -3.60 6.10 4.83
N ASP A 10 -3.96 7.06 5.69
CA ASP A 10 -3.00 8.05 6.23
C ASP A 10 -1.89 7.37 7.04
N GLN A 11 -2.24 6.43 7.94
CA GLN A 11 -1.24 5.67 8.71
C GLN A 11 -0.30 4.86 7.82
N LEU A 12 -0.85 4.20 6.80
CA LEU A 12 -0.06 3.40 5.85
C LEU A 12 0.83 4.30 4.99
N CYS A 13 0.36 5.48 4.59
CA CYS A 13 1.16 6.47 3.87
C CYS A 13 2.34 6.96 4.71
N ASP A 14 2.12 7.26 5.98
CA ASP A 14 3.19 7.70 6.87
C ASP A 14 4.22 6.57 7.12
N ALA A 15 3.76 5.33 7.32
CA ALA A 15 4.66 4.18 7.43
C ALA A 15 5.48 3.93 6.15
N LEU A 16 4.86 4.07 4.97
CA LEU A 16 5.58 3.96 3.69
C LEU A 16 6.61 5.06 3.52
N ARG A 17 6.33 6.29 3.95
CA ARG A 17 7.31 7.39 3.93
C ARG A 17 8.48 7.14 4.87
N GLU A 18 8.24 6.52 6.03
CA GLU A 18 9.32 6.11 6.92
C GLU A 18 10.19 5.02 6.28
N ILE A 19 9.58 4.04 5.61
CA ILE A 19 10.32 3.01 4.86
C ILE A 19 11.08 3.64 3.70
N GLU A 20 10.47 4.55 2.94
CA GLU A 20 11.08 5.31 1.86
C GLU A 20 12.32 6.08 2.34
N HIS A 21 12.24 6.74 3.51
CA HIS A 21 13.40 7.43 4.10
C HIS A 21 14.51 6.49 4.58
N GLN A 22 14.19 5.24 4.92
CA GLN A 22 15.17 4.23 5.31
C GLN A 22 15.78 3.50 4.11
N ALA A 23 15.08 3.48 2.97
CA ALA A 23 15.56 2.88 1.73
C ALA A 23 16.66 3.76 1.12
N GLU A 24 17.91 3.31 1.19
CA GLU A 24 19.05 4.10 0.71
C GLU A 24 19.17 4.12 -0.82
N GLU A 25 18.68 3.12 -1.57
CA GLU A 25 18.71 3.09 -3.06
C GLU A 25 17.64 2.16 -3.70
N GLY A 26 17.31 2.42 -4.98
CA GLY A 26 16.82 1.41 -5.93
C GLY A 26 15.31 1.27 -6.10
N ASP A 27 14.87 0.05 -6.44
CA ASP A 27 13.49 -0.31 -6.79
C ASP A 27 12.52 -0.16 -5.59
N GLU A 28 13.02 -0.17 -4.36
CA GLU A 28 12.21 -0.04 -3.14
C GLU A 28 11.56 1.35 -3.03
N LEU A 29 12.26 2.42 -3.46
CA LEU A 29 11.69 3.76 -3.56
C LEU A 29 10.55 3.82 -4.59
N PHE A 30 10.71 3.11 -5.72
CA PHE A 30 9.68 3.01 -6.74
C PHE A 30 8.44 2.26 -6.21
N TYR A 31 8.64 1.16 -5.49
CA TYR A 31 7.54 0.41 -4.88
C TYR A 31 6.81 1.23 -3.79
N CYS A 32 7.53 1.98 -2.96
CA CYS A 32 6.94 2.91 -2.01
C CYS A 32 6.08 3.96 -2.71
N ALA A 33 6.61 4.62 -3.74
CA ALA A 33 5.88 5.62 -4.51
C ALA A 33 4.62 5.04 -5.18
N TYR A 34 4.71 3.81 -5.71
CA TYR A 34 3.58 3.11 -6.31
C TYR A 34 2.46 2.85 -5.28
N LEU A 35 2.80 2.29 -4.12
CA LEU A 35 1.83 2.04 -3.05
C LEU A 35 1.23 3.33 -2.51
N LEU A 36 2.02 4.39 -2.33
CA LEU A 36 1.55 5.72 -1.92
C LEU A 36 0.52 6.28 -2.91
N GLY A 37 0.76 6.15 -4.21
CA GLY A 37 -0.16 6.59 -5.25
C GLY A 37 -1.50 5.86 -5.19
N LEU A 38 -1.48 4.54 -5.05
CA LEU A 38 -2.70 3.73 -4.95
C LEU A 38 -3.46 3.98 -3.64
N LEU A 39 -2.75 4.12 -2.51
CA LEU A 39 -3.38 4.43 -1.22
C LEU A 39 -4.09 5.78 -1.27
N GLY A 40 -3.52 6.77 -1.94
CA GLY A 40 -4.16 8.09 -2.14
C GLY A 40 -5.44 8.03 -2.98
N LEU A 41 -5.56 7.06 -3.89
CA LEU A 41 -6.80 6.81 -4.63
C LEU A 41 -7.81 6.05 -3.76
N HIS A 42 -7.36 5.01 -3.05
CA HIS A 42 -8.22 4.16 -2.24
C HIS A 42 -8.74 4.86 -0.97
N SER A 43 -8.02 5.86 -0.44
CA SER A 43 -8.43 6.65 0.73
C SER A 43 -9.72 7.44 0.51
N SER A 44 -10.07 7.72 -0.75
CA SER A 44 -11.30 8.41 -1.13
C SER A 44 -12.55 7.51 -1.07
N ALA A 45 -12.39 6.21 -0.86
CA ALA A 45 -13.50 5.28 -0.68
C ALA A 45 -14.16 5.48 0.69
N GLU A 46 -15.49 5.43 0.72
CA GLU A 46 -16.26 5.45 1.96
C GLU A 46 -16.27 4.05 2.59
N GLY A 47 -15.74 3.94 3.81
CA GLY A 47 -15.66 2.68 4.54
C GLY A 47 -15.03 2.84 5.92
N GLU A 48 -15.21 1.82 6.76
CA GLU A 48 -14.64 1.73 8.10
C GLU A 48 -14.07 0.33 8.33
N GLY A 49 -13.01 0.22 9.13
CA GLY A 49 -12.41 -1.04 9.51
C GLY A 49 -11.06 -1.29 8.85
N GLN A 50 -10.05 -1.55 9.68
CA GLN A 50 -8.69 -1.83 9.25
C GLN A 50 -8.60 -3.07 8.35
N ALA A 51 -9.22 -4.18 8.76
CA ALA A 51 -9.16 -5.42 7.99
C ALA A 51 -9.90 -5.29 6.64
N GLU A 52 -11.02 -4.57 6.62
CA GLU A 52 -11.80 -4.35 5.41
C GLU A 52 -11.05 -3.47 4.41
N PHE A 53 -10.39 -2.41 4.89
CA PHE A 53 -9.49 -1.59 4.08
C PHE A 53 -8.31 -2.42 3.55
N ASP A 54 -7.60 -3.14 4.43
CA ASP A 54 -6.39 -3.87 4.07
C ASP A 54 -6.70 -4.95 3.00
N GLU A 55 -7.82 -5.67 3.14
CA GLU A 55 -8.26 -6.68 2.15
C GLU A 55 -8.70 -6.04 0.82
N ALA A 56 -9.49 -4.95 0.87
CA ALA A 56 -9.96 -4.26 -0.32
C ALA A 56 -8.81 -3.62 -1.11
N PHE A 57 -7.86 -3.03 -0.40
CA PHE A 57 -6.67 -2.43 -1.00
C PHE A 57 -5.77 -3.49 -1.62
N GLU A 58 -5.51 -4.60 -0.92
CA GLU A 58 -4.67 -5.69 -1.43
C GLU A 58 -5.27 -6.33 -2.68
N GLY A 59 -6.60 -6.51 -2.73
CA GLY A 59 -7.30 -6.94 -3.94
C GLY A 59 -7.10 -5.97 -5.10
N THR A 60 -7.33 -4.67 -4.86
CA THR A 60 -7.12 -3.61 -5.87
C THR A 60 -5.67 -3.57 -6.37
N LEU A 61 -4.71 -3.73 -5.46
CA LEU A 61 -3.28 -3.75 -5.76
C LEU A 61 -2.95 -4.92 -6.68
N ARG A 62 -3.40 -6.14 -6.35
CA ARG A 62 -3.19 -7.33 -7.21
C ARG A 62 -3.80 -7.14 -8.60
N ASP A 63 -5.03 -6.67 -8.67
CA ASP A 63 -5.72 -6.45 -9.94
C ASP A 63 -5.00 -5.39 -10.79
N THR A 64 -4.48 -4.33 -10.16
CA THR A 64 -3.72 -3.28 -10.86
C THR A 64 -2.39 -3.79 -11.39
N LEU A 65 -1.65 -4.54 -10.56
CA LEU A 65 -0.37 -5.15 -10.96
C LEU A 65 -0.53 -6.12 -12.14
N GLU A 66 -1.59 -6.94 -12.10
CA GLU A 66 -1.95 -7.86 -13.20
C GLU A 66 -2.35 -7.08 -14.46
N ALA A 67 -3.15 -6.03 -14.34
CA ALA A 67 -3.58 -5.19 -15.46
C ALA A 67 -2.41 -4.43 -16.13
N GLU A 68 -1.44 -3.99 -15.35
CA GLU A 68 -0.24 -3.29 -15.83
C GLU A 68 0.84 -4.25 -16.36
N ASN A 69 0.61 -5.57 -16.34
CA ASN A 69 1.58 -6.61 -16.74
C ASN A 69 2.91 -6.48 -16.00
N VAL A 70 2.86 -6.11 -14.71
CA VAL A 70 4.05 -6.06 -13.83
C VAL A 70 4.62 -7.48 -13.71
N SER A 71 5.94 -7.61 -13.71
CA SER A 71 6.59 -8.93 -13.65
C SER A 71 6.26 -9.63 -12.33
N GLU A 72 6.14 -10.97 -12.31
CA GLU A 72 5.84 -11.72 -11.08
C GLU A 72 6.85 -11.44 -9.94
N ALA A 73 8.11 -11.16 -10.30
CA ALA A 73 9.14 -10.77 -9.35
C ALA A 73 8.81 -9.43 -8.68
N ASP A 74 8.48 -8.41 -9.47
CA ASP A 74 8.14 -7.08 -8.96
C ASP A 74 6.82 -7.09 -8.20
N GLN A 75 5.82 -7.85 -8.68
CA GLN A 75 4.56 -8.07 -7.95
C GLN A 75 4.82 -8.63 -6.55
N THR A 76 5.69 -9.63 -6.45
CA THR A 76 6.06 -10.24 -5.17
C THR A 76 6.75 -9.22 -4.26
N LEU A 77 7.64 -8.38 -4.80
CA LEU A 77 8.33 -7.34 -4.03
C LEU A 77 7.37 -6.27 -3.52
N ILE A 78 6.46 -5.79 -4.38
CA ILE A 78 5.44 -4.79 -4.03
C ILE A 78 4.47 -5.33 -2.98
N LEU A 79 4.00 -6.57 -3.13
CA LEU A 79 3.11 -7.22 -2.15
C LEU A 79 3.82 -7.46 -0.81
N ASN A 80 5.10 -7.87 -0.84
CA ASN A 80 5.88 -8.01 0.40
C ASN A 80 6.07 -6.67 1.11
N LEU A 81 6.33 -5.59 0.37
CA LEU A 81 6.41 -4.25 0.93
C LEU A 81 5.09 -3.84 1.56
N TRP A 82 3.97 -4.05 0.85
CA TRP A 82 2.62 -3.81 1.39
C TRP A 82 2.39 -4.56 2.71
N HIS A 83 2.67 -5.87 2.74
CA HIS A 83 2.51 -6.70 3.94
C HIS A 83 3.38 -6.21 5.10
N LYS A 84 4.62 -5.80 4.84
CA LYS A 84 5.53 -5.22 5.85
C LYS A 84 4.95 -3.91 6.41
N THR A 85 4.46 -3.03 5.55
CA THR A 85 3.87 -1.74 5.95
C THR A 85 2.65 -1.96 6.86
N ARG A 86 1.68 -2.77 6.44
CA ARG A 86 0.45 -3.00 7.23
C ARG A 86 0.68 -3.70 8.57
N GLN A 87 1.80 -4.40 8.74
CA GLN A 87 2.21 -5.00 10.02
C GLN A 87 2.90 -4.01 10.95
N THR A 88 3.37 -2.88 10.42
CA THR A 88 4.06 -1.85 11.20
C THR A 88 3.08 -0.92 11.93
N VAL A 89 1.83 -0.80 11.42
CA VAL A 89 0.79 0.09 11.93
C VAL A 89 -0.50 -0.61 12.36
#